data_AF-A0A3B6IPE8-F1
#
_entry.id   AF-A0A3B6IPE8-F1
#
_cell.length_a   1.000
_cell.length_b   1.000
_cell.length_c   1.000
_cell.angle_alpha   90.00
_cell.angle_beta   90.00
_cell.angle_gamma   90.00
#
_symmetry.space_group_name_H-M   'P 1'
#
loop_
_entity.id
_entity.type
_entity.pdbx_description
1 polymer ?
#
loop_
_entity_poly.entity_id
_entity_poly.type
_entity_poly.pdbx_seq_one_letter_code
_entity_poly.pdbx_strand_id
1 'polypeptide(L)'
;MLLAIAVPSAAPLRRPHHFRFLHPSRKLALSRTRCAPSLPAESQPVAPQPRRYPRQYPGEAVGVAEEMRFVAMRLRNTKRATRNKDNNRADGAEEDDESKEEEVEDNDEMDEEGNDEEVNEEEEDNREVEEWMPSMEGFVSYLVDSKLVFDTVERIVAGSTDVAYVYFRKSGLERSASIEKDLEWFREQAIEIPEPSTFGSTYAAYLSELAGSSAPAFLSHYYNIYFSHTTGGLAIGKKTCDKILEGRLLEFYKWDSDPEILLKDAREKLNELSKHWSRKDRNLCLKEAAKCFQYMGRIVRLIVS
;
A
#
# COMPACT_ATOMS: atom_id res chain seq x y z
N MET A 1 2.46 -58.32 -1.55
CA MET A 1 3.19 -58.83 -0.36
C MET A 1 4.43 -57.96 -0.22
N LEU A 2 4.72 -57.22 0.84
CA LEU A 2 4.24 -57.17 2.22
C LEU A 2 4.05 -55.70 2.66
N LEU A 3 2.97 -55.46 3.39
CA LEU A 3 2.75 -54.29 4.25
C LEU A 3 3.70 -54.37 5.45
N ALA A 4 4.41 -53.29 5.77
CA ALA A 4 5.07 -53.12 7.06
C ALA A 4 4.30 -52.07 7.87
N ILE A 5 3.58 -52.55 8.88
CA ILE A 5 2.79 -51.77 9.84
C ILE A 5 3.73 -51.39 10.99
N ALA A 6 3.95 -50.09 11.21
CA ALA A 6 4.63 -49.59 12.41
C ALA A 6 3.59 -49.24 13.48
N VAL A 7 3.74 -49.87 14.65
CA VAL A 7 2.87 -49.73 15.85
C VAL A 7 3.29 -48.50 16.67
N PRO A 8 2.36 -47.72 17.23
CA PRO A 8 2.69 -46.57 18.08
C PRO A 8 3.02 -47.00 19.51
N SER A 9 4.10 -46.47 20.07
CA SER A 9 4.50 -46.68 21.48
C SER A 9 3.79 -45.68 22.40
N ALA A 10 3.07 -46.20 23.39
CA ALA A 10 2.30 -45.45 24.38
C ALA A 10 3.16 -44.79 25.48
N ALA A 11 2.68 -43.65 25.98
CA ALA A 11 3.24 -42.87 27.08
C ALA A 11 3.03 -43.52 28.46
N PRO A 12 3.86 -43.21 29.47
CA PRO A 12 3.50 -43.40 30.88
C PRO A 12 3.03 -42.10 31.56
N LEU A 13 1.89 -42.21 32.26
CA LEU A 13 1.24 -41.20 33.09
C LEU A 13 1.74 -41.22 34.55
N ARG A 14 1.85 -40.01 35.13
CA ARG A 14 1.65 -39.57 36.53
C ARG A 14 2.52 -40.15 37.66
N ARG A 15 3.05 -39.26 38.52
CA ARG A 15 2.36 -38.81 39.76
C ARG A 15 3.06 -37.60 40.44
N PRO A 16 2.35 -36.88 41.34
CA PRO A 16 2.68 -35.54 41.82
C PRO A 16 3.22 -35.53 43.27
N HIS A 17 3.19 -34.34 43.89
CA HIS A 17 3.48 -33.97 45.30
C HIS A 17 4.89 -33.37 45.50
N HIS A 18 5.12 -32.25 46.20
CA HIS A 18 4.47 -31.78 47.43
C HIS A 18 4.42 -30.25 47.54
N PHE A 19 3.27 -29.74 48.00
CA PHE A 19 3.14 -28.44 48.65
C PHE A 19 4.07 -28.39 49.88
N ARG A 20 4.87 -27.33 50.02
CA ARG A 20 5.43 -26.90 51.31
C ARG A 20 4.84 -25.55 51.66
N PHE A 21 3.96 -25.57 52.66
CA PHE A 21 3.58 -24.41 53.46
C PHE A 21 4.45 -24.36 54.72
N LEU A 22 4.41 -23.19 55.38
CA LEU A 22 4.86 -22.86 56.74
C LEU A 22 6.30 -22.31 56.80
N HIS A 23 6.64 -21.16 57.38
CA HIS A 23 6.01 -20.27 58.38
C HIS A 23 6.56 -18.83 58.23
N PRO A 24 5.90 -17.81 58.81
CA PRO A 24 6.34 -16.43 58.77
C PRO A 24 7.43 -16.13 59.81
N SER A 25 8.43 -15.33 59.43
CA SER A 25 9.44 -14.79 60.35
C SER A 25 8.86 -13.64 61.18
N ARG A 26 8.73 -13.88 62.49
CA ARG A 26 8.60 -12.87 63.54
C ARG A 26 9.77 -11.88 63.45
N LYS A 27 9.48 -10.59 63.29
CA LYS A 27 10.38 -9.52 63.75
C LYS A 27 9.62 -8.55 64.65
N LEU A 28 10.36 -8.12 65.66
CA LEU A 28 9.92 -7.52 66.91
C LEU A 28 9.35 -6.11 66.70
N ALA A 29 8.34 -5.82 67.53
CA ALA A 29 7.71 -4.53 67.65
C ALA A 29 8.69 -3.48 68.20
N LEU A 30 8.77 -2.34 67.52
CA LEU A 30 9.20 -1.07 68.08
C LEU A 30 7.96 -0.18 68.22
N SER A 31 7.66 0.15 69.46
CA SER A 31 6.54 0.98 69.90
C SER A 31 6.66 2.38 69.31
N ARG A 32 5.77 2.73 68.37
CA ARG A 32 5.54 4.12 67.97
C ARG A 32 4.24 4.59 68.63
N THR A 33 4.38 5.65 69.41
CA THR A 33 3.37 6.33 70.19
C THR A 33 2.11 6.67 69.35
N ARG A 34 0.94 6.42 69.95
CA ARG A 34 -0.37 6.79 69.39
C ARG A 34 -0.48 8.31 69.32
N CYS A 35 -0.53 8.87 68.12
CA CYS A 35 -1.24 10.13 67.89
C CYS A 35 -2.70 9.82 67.53
N ALA A 36 -3.60 10.68 67.99
CA ALA A 36 -5.05 10.59 67.84
C ALA A 36 -5.49 10.41 66.38
N PRO A 37 -6.64 9.74 66.11
CA PRO A 37 -7.15 9.62 64.76
C PRO A 37 -7.64 11.00 64.27
N SER A 38 -6.94 11.53 63.28
CA SER A 38 -7.48 12.58 62.41
C SER A 38 -8.63 12.01 61.60
N LEU A 39 -9.69 12.80 61.46
CA LEU A 39 -10.91 12.50 60.70
C LEU A 39 -10.58 11.93 59.29
N PRO A 40 -11.41 11.01 58.75
CA PRO A 40 -11.19 10.50 57.41
C PRO A 40 -11.26 11.66 56.43
N ALA A 41 -10.17 11.86 55.68
CA ALA A 41 -10.15 12.80 54.57
C ALA A 41 -11.25 12.37 53.60
N GLU A 42 -12.22 13.26 53.41
CA GLU A 42 -13.29 13.13 52.43
C GLU A 42 -12.65 12.88 51.06
N SER A 43 -12.89 11.69 50.51
CA SER A 43 -12.34 11.30 49.21
C SER A 43 -12.90 12.26 48.17
N GLN A 44 -12.08 13.19 47.71
CA GLN A 44 -12.45 14.05 46.60
C GLN A 44 -12.86 13.18 45.42
N PRO A 45 -13.98 13.48 44.74
CA PRO A 45 -14.40 12.72 43.57
C PRO A 45 -13.29 12.81 42.52
N VAL A 46 -12.69 11.67 42.19
CA VAL A 46 -11.73 11.56 41.08
C VAL A 46 -12.45 12.07 39.84
N ALA A 47 -11.93 13.15 39.25
CA ALA A 47 -12.47 13.68 38.01
C ALA A 47 -12.53 12.54 36.97
N PRO A 48 -13.66 12.36 36.25
CA PRO A 48 -13.76 11.30 35.26
C PRO A 48 -12.64 11.49 34.24
N GLN A 49 -11.77 10.48 34.12
CA GLN A 49 -10.76 10.45 33.07
C GLN A 49 -11.48 10.65 31.73
N PRO A 50 -11.05 11.60 30.89
CA PRO A 50 -11.66 11.79 29.59
C PRO A 50 -11.57 10.46 28.84
N ARG A 51 -12.72 9.91 28.45
CA ARG A 51 -12.76 8.75 27.56
C ARG A 51 -12.12 9.20 26.25
N ARG A 52 -10.84 8.87 26.05
CA ARG A 52 -10.20 8.96 24.74
C ARG A 52 -10.90 7.93 23.86
N TYR A 53 -11.91 8.39 23.12
CA TYR A 53 -12.45 7.59 22.02
C TYR A 53 -11.28 7.26 21.08
N PRO A 54 -11.17 6.02 20.60
CA PRO A 54 -10.17 5.69 19.60
C PRO A 54 -10.27 6.71 18.47
N ARG A 55 -9.16 7.41 18.19
CA ARG A 55 -9.10 8.39 17.12
C ARG A 55 -9.42 7.67 15.81
N GLN A 56 -10.42 8.14 15.07
CA GLN A 56 -10.76 7.57 13.77
C GLN A 56 -9.55 7.66 12.84
N TYR A 57 -9.34 6.64 12.03
CA TYR A 57 -8.26 6.66 11.04
C TYR A 57 -8.57 7.73 9.97
N PRO A 58 -7.55 8.42 9.42
CA PRO A 58 -7.77 9.39 8.35
C PRO A 58 -8.55 8.80 7.17
N GLY A 59 -9.69 9.43 6.82
CA GLY A 59 -10.58 8.95 5.75
C GLY A 59 -11.56 7.83 6.14
N GLU A 60 -11.48 7.30 7.37
CA GLU A 60 -12.28 6.15 7.81
C GLU A 60 -13.79 6.39 7.72
N ALA A 61 -14.23 7.61 8.05
CA ALA A 61 -15.62 8.05 8.01
C ALA A 61 -16.18 8.17 6.57
N VAL A 62 -15.29 8.32 5.57
CA VAL A 62 -15.67 8.44 4.15
C VAL A 62 -15.71 7.06 3.49
N GLY A 63 -14.69 6.23 3.74
CA GLY A 63 -14.60 4.87 3.22
C GLY A 63 -13.17 4.44 2.93
N VAL A 64 -12.99 3.15 2.63
CA VAL A 64 -11.66 2.55 2.44
C VAL A 64 -10.88 3.18 1.27
N ALA A 65 -11.59 3.66 0.24
CA ALA A 65 -10.93 4.33 -0.86
C ALA A 65 -10.30 5.69 -0.47
N GLU A 66 -10.92 6.42 0.46
CA GLU A 66 -10.36 7.65 0.99
C GLU A 66 -9.21 7.37 1.96
N GLU A 67 -9.32 6.32 2.78
CA GLU A 67 -8.18 5.86 3.60
C GLU A 67 -6.96 5.51 2.71
N MET A 68 -7.16 4.81 1.59
CA MET A 68 -6.08 4.53 0.62
C MET A 68 -5.49 5.80 0.02
N ARG A 69 -6.30 6.84 -0.21
CA ARG A 69 -5.82 8.15 -0.68
C ARG A 69 -4.88 8.78 0.33
N PHE A 70 -5.19 8.73 1.63
CA PHE A 70 -4.30 9.20 2.69
C PHE A 70 -2.97 8.41 2.70
N VAL A 71 -3.02 7.09 2.49
CA VAL A 71 -1.79 6.27 2.33
C VAL A 71 -0.97 6.76 1.15
N ALA A 72 -1.59 6.95 -0.02
CA ALA A 72 -0.91 7.43 -1.22
C ALA A 72 -0.31 8.84 -1.03
N MET A 73 -1.03 9.74 -0.35
CA MET A 73 -0.55 11.08 0.00
C MET A 73 0.66 11.00 0.93
N ARG A 74 0.61 10.17 1.98
CA ARG A 74 1.73 9.98 2.90
C ARG A 74 2.98 9.50 2.18
N LEU A 75 2.85 8.52 1.29
CA LEU A 75 3.98 7.99 0.50
C LEU A 75 4.64 9.07 -0.38
N ARG A 76 3.85 9.98 -0.96
CA ARG A 76 4.36 11.11 -1.75
C ARG A 76 5.08 12.13 -0.89
N ASN A 77 4.50 12.47 0.27
CA ASN A 77 5.06 13.47 1.19
C ASN A 77 6.37 12.98 1.83
N THR A 78 6.43 11.73 2.27
CA THR A 78 7.66 11.12 2.81
C THR A 78 8.78 11.15 1.77
N LYS A 79 8.49 10.79 0.51
CA LYS A 79 9.49 10.84 -0.57
C LYS A 79 9.97 12.26 -0.88
N ARG A 80 9.08 13.27 -0.76
CA ARG A 80 9.46 14.68 -0.91
C ARG A 80 10.38 15.13 0.23
N ALA A 81 10.05 14.74 1.47
CA ALA A 81 10.87 15.06 2.65
C ALA A 81 12.27 14.42 2.57
N THR A 82 12.37 13.16 2.15
CA THR A 82 13.68 12.50 1.98
C THR A 82 14.50 13.18 0.88
N ARG A 83 13.88 13.50 -0.27
CA ARG A 83 14.58 14.22 -1.36
C ARG A 83 15.09 15.58 -0.91
N ASN A 84 14.30 16.33 -0.16
CA ASN A 84 14.73 17.63 0.38
C ASN A 84 15.89 17.48 1.38
N LYS A 85 15.89 16.41 2.18
CA LYS A 85 16.98 16.10 3.12
C LYS A 85 18.28 15.71 2.40
N ASP A 86 18.18 14.91 1.34
CA ASP A 86 19.33 14.51 0.52
C ASP A 86 19.91 15.72 -0.23
N ASN A 87 19.03 16.57 -0.78
CA ASN A 87 19.42 17.82 -1.43
C ASN A 87 20.13 18.79 -0.46
N ASN A 88 19.69 18.87 0.80
CA ASN A 88 20.32 19.69 1.83
C ASN A 88 21.63 19.10 2.38
N ARG A 89 21.85 17.79 2.22
CA ARG A 89 23.11 17.11 2.59
C ARG A 89 24.16 17.18 1.49
N ALA A 90 23.77 17.29 0.22
CA ALA A 90 24.68 17.38 -0.92
C ALA A 90 25.50 18.69 -0.97
N ASP A 91 25.21 19.68 -0.12
CA ASP A 91 25.97 20.94 0.04
C ASP A 91 27.00 20.91 1.20
N GLY A 92 27.23 19.74 1.81
CA GLY A 92 28.25 19.54 2.84
C GLY A 92 29.14 18.34 2.52
N ALA A 93 30.45 18.56 2.42
CA ALA A 93 31.45 17.55 2.07
C ALA A 93 31.52 16.35 3.05
N GLU A 94 31.89 15.21 2.47
CA GLU A 94 32.25 13.85 2.92
C GLU A 94 32.44 13.54 4.42
N GLU A 95 31.95 12.37 4.86
CA GLU A 95 32.78 11.19 5.22
C GLU A 95 31.94 9.91 5.40
N ASP A 96 32.61 8.77 5.22
CA ASP A 96 32.14 7.37 5.15
C ASP A 96 31.25 6.86 6.30
N ASP A 97 30.40 5.85 6.03
CA ASP A 97 30.55 4.49 6.61
C ASP A 97 29.26 3.62 6.54
N GLU A 98 29.49 2.37 6.17
CA GLU A 98 28.73 1.11 6.21
C GLU A 98 27.19 1.04 6.25
N SER A 99 26.68 0.32 5.24
CA SER A 99 25.55 -0.63 5.25
C SER A 99 24.73 -0.75 6.54
N LYS A 100 23.48 -0.26 6.49
CA LYS A 100 22.39 -0.80 7.31
C LYS A 100 21.14 -1.01 6.47
N GLU A 101 20.69 -2.27 6.47
CA GLU A 101 19.32 -2.65 6.15
C GLU A 101 18.42 -1.93 7.16
N GLU A 102 17.68 -0.90 6.74
CA GLU A 102 16.67 -0.28 7.59
C GLU A 102 15.40 -1.13 7.57
N GLU A 103 15.24 -1.93 8.62
CA GLU A 103 13.94 -2.44 9.03
C GLU A 103 12.99 -1.26 9.25
N VAL A 104 11.79 -1.35 8.67
CA VAL A 104 10.74 -0.35 8.80
C VAL A 104 10.15 -0.46 10.22
N GLU A 105 10.73 0.27 11.17
CA GLU A 105 10.09 0.49 12.47
C GLU A 105 8.89 1.43 12.31
N ASP A 106 7.72 0.87 12.60
CA ASP A 106 6.40 1.50 12.60
C ASP A 106 6.32 2.46 13.82
N ASN A 107 6.80 3.69 13.65
CA ASN A 107 6.59 4.75 14.65
C ASN A 107 5.31 5.53 14.30
N ASP A 108 4.24 5.16 14.99
CA ASP A 108 2.96 5.88 15.12
C ASP A 108 3.13 7.19 15.94
N GLU A 109 3.96 8.12 15.48
CA GLU A 109 3.98 9.49 16.04
C GLU A 109 3.17 10.45 15.15
N MET A 110 2.03 10.85 15.71
CA MET A 110 1.12 11.85 15.19
C MET A 110 1.62 13.25 15.54
N ASP A 111 2.23 13.94 14.58
CA ASP A 111 2.33 15.39 14.62
C ASP A 111 1.14 15.98 13.83
N GLU A 112 0.16 16.47 14.58
CA GLU A 112 -0.80 17.46 14.08
C GLU A 112 -0.10 18.82 14.08
N GLU A 113 0.25 19.32 12.90
CA GLU A 113 0.44 20.76 12.73
C GLU A 113 -0.60 21.33 11.77
N GLY A 114 -0.99 22.55 12.12
CA GLY A 114 -2.17 23.24 11.64
C GLY A 114 -2.16 23.49 10.15
N ASN A 115 -3.37 23.60 9.63
CA ASN A 115 -3.67 24.25 8.37
C ASN A 115 -3.15 25.70 8.38
N ASP A 116 -2.03 25.94 7.72
CA ASP A 116 -1.70 27.24 7.13
C ASP A 116 -1.46 27.01 5.63
N GLU A 117 -2.32 27.63 4.82
CA GLU A 117 -2.11 27.80 3.39
C GLU A 117 -0.94 28.77 3.18
N GLU A 118 0.29 28.27 3.25
CA GLU A 118 1.45 28.99 2.73
C GLU A 118 1.69 28.56 1.29
N VAL A 119 1.24 29.42 0.37
CA VAL A 119 1.76 29.49 -1.00
C VAL A 119 3.21 29.95 -0.89
N ASN A 120 4.14 29.01 -0.73
CA ASN A 120 5.56 29.30 -0.87
C ASN A 120 5.92 29.27 -2.36
N GLU A 121 6.27 30.45 -2.85
CA GLU A 121 6.80 30.71 -4.18
C GLU A 121 8.03 29.82 -4.43
N GLU A 122 8.10 29.31 -5.66
CA GLU A 122 9.09 28.34 -6.10
C GLU A 122 10.49 28.95 -6.06
N GLU A 123 11.33 28.54 -5.11
CA GLU A 123 12.77 28.71 -5.25
C GLU A 123 13.24 27.79 -6.38
N GLU A 124 13.50 28.38 -7.55
CA GLU A 124 14.08 27.73 -8.72
C GLU A 124 15.50 27.21 -8.40
N ASP A 125 15.57 25.97 -7.96
CA ASP A 125 16.80 25.20 -7.83
C ASP A 125 17.37 24.91 -9.24
N ASN A 126 18.31 25.75 -9.67
CA ASN A 126 18.96 25.73 -10.98
C ASN A 126 20.05 24.63 -11.09
N ARG A 127 19.74 23.41 -10.63
CA ARG A 127 20.52 22.22 -10.98
C ARG A 127 20.06 21.77 -12.36
N GLU A 128 20.97 21.53 -13.30
CA GLU A 128 20.67 20.84 -14.57
C GLU A 128 20.12 19.44 -14.23
N VAL A 129 18.80 19.36 -14.03
CA VAL A 129 18.08 18.11 -13.92
C VAL A 129 18.22 17.45 -15.27
N GLU A 130 19.02 16.38 -15.34
CA GLU A 130 19.13 15.52 -16.52
C GLU A 130 17.72 15.30 -17.07
N GLU A 131 17.49 15.84 -18.27
CA GLU A 131 16.13 16.01 -18.76
C GLU A 131 15.52 14.62 -18.95
N TRP A 132 14.49 14.30 -18.17
CA TRP A 132 13.78 13.03 -18.28
C TRP A 132 13.42 12.74 -19.75
N MET A 133 14.00 11.69 -20.32
CA MET A 133 13.87 11.33 -21.73
C MET A 133 13.43 9.86 -21.85
N PRO A 134 12.25 9.59 -22.41
CA PRO A 134 11.81 8.22 -22.66
C PRO A 134 12.55 7.62 -23.86
N SER A 135 12.74 6.30 -23.85
CA SER A 135 13.24 5.53 -24.98
C SER A 135 12.09 4.79 -25.67
N MET A 136 12.23 4.50 -26.98
CA MET A 136 11.22 3.72 -27.70
C MET A 136 11.13 2.28 -27.16
N GLU A 137 12.27 1.62 -26.99
CA GLU A 137 12.37 0.24 -26.48
C GLU A 137 11.82 0.13 -25.06
N GLY A 138 12.20 1.07 -24.19
CA GLY A 138 11.71 1.15 -22.82
C GLY A 138 10.22 1.42 -22.74
N PHE A 139 9.68 2.30 -23.59
CA PHE A 139 8.26 2.56 -23.64
C PHE A 139 7.44 1.36 -24.14
N VAL A 140 7.91 0.63 -25.15
CA VAL A 140 7.25 -0.61 -25.60
C VAL A 140 7.32 -1.68 -24.50
N SER A 141 8.46 -1.83 -23.81
CA SER A 141 8.60 -2.73 -22.66
C SER A 141 7.62 -2.38 -21.53
N TYR A 142 7.46 -1.08 -21.24
CA TYR A 142 6.46 -0.58 -20.30
C TYR A 142 5.04 -0.98 -20.70
N LEU A 143 4.68 -0.88 -21.99
CA LEU A 143 3.35 -1.27 -22.48
C LEU A 143 3.12 -2.77 -22.38
N VAL A 144 4.12 -3.60 -22.72
CA VAL A 144 4.03 -5.06 -22.59
C VAL A 144 3.80 -5.47 -21.14
N ASP A 145 4.58 -4.95 -20.20
CA ASP A 145 4.43 -5.26 -18.77
C ASP A 145 3.11 -4.75 -18.21
N SER A 146 2.71 -3.53 -18.61
CA SER A 146 1.42 -2.95 -18.23
C SER A 146 0.26 -3.82 -18.74
N LYS A 147 0.34 -4.27 -19.99
CA LYS A 147 -0.67 -5.15 -20.59
C LYS A 147 -0.81 -6.44 -19.80
N LEU A 148 0.29 -7.11 -19.45
CA LEU A 148 0.24 -8.33 -18.65
C LEU A 148 -0.46 -8.12 -17.30
N VAL A 149 -0.22 -6.98 -16.65
CA VAL A 149 -0.87 -6.60 -15.39
C VAL A 149 -2.38 -6.38 -15.60
N PHE A 150 -2.78 -5.59 -16.61
CA PHE A 150 -4.20 -5.37 -16.91
C PHE A 150 -4.91 -6.66 -17.32
N ASP A 151 -4.30 -7.48 -18.20
CA ASP A 151 -4.83 -8.79 -18.61
C ASP A 151 -5.09 -9.68 -17.39
N THR A 152 -4.16 -9.64 -16.42
CA THR A 152 -4.29 -10.42 -15.18
C THR A 152 -5.46 -9.95 -14.33
N VAL A 153 -5.56 -8.64 -14.07
CA VAL A 153 -6.65 -8.06 -13.27
C VAL A 153 -8.00 -8.33 -13.93
N GLU A 154 -8.10 -8.08 -15.24
CA GLU A 154 -9.33 -8.26 -16.02
C GLU A 154 -9.76 -9.72 -16.06
N ARG A 155 -8.83 -10.64 -16.30
CA ARG A 155 -9.11 -12.09 -16.30
C ARG A 155 -9.58 -12.57 -14.93
N ILE A 156 -8.98 -12.11 -13.84
CA ILE A 156 -9.38 -12.48 -12.47
C ILE A 156 -10.83 -12.02 -12.22
N VAL A 157 -11.14 -10.75 -12.51
CA VAL A 157 -12.46 -10.17 -12.26
C VAL A 157 -13.53 -10.81 -13.17
N ALA A 158 -13.23 -11.00 -14.45
CA ALA A 158 -14.13 -11.62 -15.41
C ALA A 158 -14.41 -13.09 -15.08
N GLY A 159 -13.39 -13.84 -14.66
CA GLY A 159 -13.50 -15.28 -14.40
C GLY A 159 -13.99 -15.67 -13.00
N SER A 160 -13.94 -14.77 -12.02
CA SER A 160 -14.24 -15.12 -10.63
C SER A 160 -15.74 -15.19 -10.33
N THR A 161 -16.19 -16.22 -9.63
CA THR A 161 -17.56 -16.32 -9.08
C THR A 161 -17.71 -15.68 -7.70
N ASP A 162 -16.64 -15.12 -7.14
CA ASP A 162 -16.67 -14.44 -5.84
C ASP A 162 -17.51 -13.15 -5.93
N VAL A 163 -18.48 -13.02 -5.02
CA VAL A 163 -19.36 -11.85 -4.91
C VAL A 163 -18.59 -10.54 -4.73
N ALA A 164 -17.37 -10.57 -4.18
CA ALA A 164 -16.54 -9.38 -4.08
C ALA A 164 -16.08 -8.85 -5.44
N TYR A 165 -15.89 -9.71 -6.45
CA TYR A 165 -15.30 -9.33 -7.73
C TYR A 165 -16.35 -9.07 -8.83
N VAL A 166 -17.52 -9.71 -8.74
CA VAL A 166 -18.55 -9.59 -9.79
C VAL A 166 -19.00 -8.15 -10.05
N TYR A 167 -18.96 -7.27 -9.04
CA TYR A 167 -19.32 -5.85 -9.16
C TYR A 167 -18.36 -5.03 -10.04
N PHE A 168 -17.14 -5.52 -10.25
CA PHE A 168 -16.08 -4.82 -10.99
C PHE A 168 -15.95 -5.29 -12.44
N ARG A 169 -16.76 -6.26 -12.88
CA ARG A 169 -16.77 -6.72 -14.27
C ARG A 169 -17.32 -5.65 -15.20
N LYS A 170 -16.72 -5.53 -16.40
CA LYS A 170 -17.20 -4.63 -17.46
C LYS A 170 -17.37 -3.20 -16.94
N SER A 171 -16.36 -2.76 -16.20
CA SER A 171 -16.36 -1.45 -15.53
C SER A 171 -16.17 -0.31 -16.52
N GLY A 172 -15.66 -0.59 -17.73
CA GLY A 172 -15.21 0.41 -18.69
C GLY A 172 -13.78 0.88 -18.44
N LEU A 173 -13.18 0.49 -17.31
CA LEU A 173 -11.80 0.83 -16.98
C LEU A 173 -10.79 -0.07 -17.70
N GLU A 174 -11.21 -1.22 -18.20
CA GLU A 174 -10.36 -2.23 -18.85
C GLU A 174 -9.45 -1.63 -19.92
N ARG A 175 -8.16 -1.98 -19.90
CA ARG A 175 -7.09 -1.41 -20.73
C ARG A 175 -6.39 -2.42 -21.63
N SER A 176 -6.50 -3.72 -21.37
CA SER A 176 -5.70 -4.72 -22.11
C SER A 176 -5.96 -4.68 -23.61
N ALA A 177 -7.23 -4.53 -24.02
CA ALA A 177 -7.62 -4.42 -25.42
C ALA A 177 -7.10 -3.13 -26.09
N SER A 178 -7.03 -2.01 -25.36
CA SER A 178 -6.44 -0.78 -25.89
C SER A 178 -4.93 -0.92 -26.08
N ILE A 179 -4.22 -1.52 -25.11
CA ILE A 179 -2.77 -1.73 -25.22
C ILE A 179 -2.44 -2.71 -26.34
N GLU A 180 -3.24 -3.76 -26.55
CA GLU A 180 -3.07 -4.68 -27.69
C GLU A 180 -3.11 -3.93 -29.04
N LYS A 181 -4.05 -2.99 -29.22
CA LYS A 181 -4.12 -2.17 -30.44
C LYS A 181 -2.86 -1.32 -30.61
N ASP A 182 -2.35 -0.74 -29.52
CA ASP A 182 -1.14 0.07 -29.56
C ASP A 182 0.09 -0.77 -29.90
N LEU A 183 0.24 -1.96 -29.31
CA LEU A 183 1.34 -2.89 -29.61
C LEU A 183 1.28 -3.41 -31.06
N GLU A 184 0.08 -3.68 -31.60
CA GLU A 184 -0.06 -4.02 -33.02
C GLU A 184 0.38 -2.85 -33.90
N TRP A 185 0.00 -1.62 -33.56
CA TRP A 185 0.45 -0.44 -34.29
C TRP A 185 1.98 -0.29 -34.25
N PHE A 186 2.64 -0.55 -33.11
CA PHE A 186 4.10 -0.58 -33.04
C PHE A 186 4.72 -1.66 -33.95
N ARG A 187 4.11 -2.85 -33.99
CA ARG A 187 4.54 -3.93 -34.89
C ARG A 187 4.43 -3.54 -36.36
N GLU A 188 3.39 -2.82 -36.75
CA GLU A 188 3.23 -2.26 -38.11
C GLU A 188 4.33 -1.25 -38.45
N GLN A 189 4.87 -0.54 -37.46
CA GLN A 189 6.03 0.35 -37.62
C GLN A 189 7.39 -0.39 -37.59
N ALA A 190 7.38 -1.73 -37.65
CA ALA A 190 8.55 -2.58 -37.55
C ALA A 190 9.33 -2.42 -36.22
N ILE A 191 8.63 -2.03 -35.14
CA ILE A 191 9.20 -2.02 -33.79
C ILE A 191 8.99 -3.40 -33.17
N GLU A 192 10.07 -3.97 -32.63
CA GLU A 192 10.05 -5.27 -31.98
C GLU A 192 9.28 -5.19 -30.66
N ILE A 193 8.38 -6.16 -30.44
CA ILE A 193 7.61 -6.29 -29.20
C ILE A 193 8.30 -7.35 -28.34
N PRO A 194 8.92 -6.99 -27.20
CA PRO A 194 9.61 -7.93 -26.35
C PRO A 194 8.62 -8.82 -25.59
N GLU A 195 9.14 -9.91 -25.03
CA GLU A 195 8.41 -10.68 -24.02
C GLU A 195 8.27 -9.89 -22.70
N PRO A 196 7.24 -10.17 -21.88
CA PRO A 196 7.09 -9.52 -20.58
C PRO A 196 8.31 -9.71 -19.68
N SER A 197 8.73 -8.62 -19.04
CA SER A 197 9.87 -8.60 -18.16
C SER A 197 9.57 -9.30 -16.82
N THR A 198 10.61 -9.46 -16.00
CA THR A 198 10.45 -9.97 -14.63
C THR A 198 9.60 -9.05 -13.75
N PHE A 199 9.53 -7.74 -14.04
CA PHE A 199 8.72 -6.80 -13.27
C PHE A 199 7.22 -7.06 -13.50
N GLY A 200 6.80 -7.16 -14.75
CA GLY A 200 5.43 -7.52 -15.14
C GLY A 200 5.04 -8.91 -14.67
N SER A 201 5.89 -9.91 -14.90
CA SER A 201 5.56 -11.30 -14.55
C SER A 201 5.47 -11.54 -13.03
N THR A 202 6.38 -10.94 -12.24
CA THR A 202 6.32 -10.99 -10.77
C THR A 202 5.04 -10.31 -10.26
N TYR A 203 4.67 -9.16 -10.84
CA TYR A 203 3.49 -8.45 -10.38
C TYR A 203 2.19 -9.21 -10.73
N ALA A 204 2.09 -9.75 -11.94
CA ALA A 204 0.95 -10.56 -12.35
C ALA A 204 0.78 -11.83 -11.50
N ALA A 205 1.89 -12.50 -11.15
CA ALA A 205 1.88 -13.63 -10.23
C ALA A 205 1.36 -13.23 -8.84
N TYR A 206 1.87 -12.10 -8.30
CA TYR A 206 1.44 -11.57 -7.01
C TYR A 206 -0.06 -11.23 -6.99
N LEU A 207 -0.59 -10.58 -8.03
CA LEU A 207 -2.01 -10.28 -8.14
C LEU A 207 -2.89 -11.54 -8.18
N SER A 208 -2.41 -12.58 -8.87
CA SER A 208 -3.10 -13.88 -8.93
C SER A 208 -3.13 -14.57 -7.56
N GLU A 209 -2.04 -14.50 -6.79
CA GLU A 209 -1.97 -15.02 -5.43
C GLU A 209 -2.90 -14.26 -4.48
N LEU A 210 -2.91 -12.93 -4.54
CA LEU A 210 -3.80 -12.10 -3.74
C LEU A 210 -5.27 -12.40 -4.03
N ALA A 211 -5.63 -12.56 -5.31
CA ALA A 211 -7.00 -12.89 -5.70
C ALA A 211 -7.48 -14.25 -5.13
N GLY A 212 -6.57 -15.20 -4.92
CA GLY A 212 -6.90 -16.49 -4.31
C GLY A 212 -6.93 -16.48 -2.77
N SER A 213 -6.27 -15.51 -2.13
CA SER A 213 -6.02 -15.51 -0.68
C SER A 213 -6.72 -14.39 0.08
N SER A 214 -6.96 -13.23 -0.54
CA SER A 214 -7.55 -12.07 0.11
C SER A 214 -8.19 -11.09 -0.88
N ALA A 215 -9.52 -11.06 -0.90
CA ALA A 215 -10.28 -10.08 -1.67
C ALA A 215 -9.96 -8.62 -1.30
N PRO A 216 -9.87 -8.21 -0.02
CA PRO A 216 -9.46 -6.85 0.34
C PRO A 216 -8.09 -6.46 -0.20
N ALA A 217 -7.11 -7.37 -0.15
CA ALA A 217 -5.77 -7.15 -0.69
C ALA A 217 -5.79 -6.95 -2.21
N PHE A 218 -6.42 -7.88 -2.93
CA PHE A 218 -6.54 -7.80 -4.39
C PHE A 218 -7.29 -6.53 -4.85
N LEU A 219 -8.40 -6.18 -4.18
CA LEU A 219 -9.20 -5.02 -4.54
C LEU A 219 -8.48 -3.69 -4.28
N SER A 220 -7.55 -3.66 -3.32
CA SER A 220 -6.62 -2.53 -3.16
C SER A 220 -5.79 -2.30 -4.42
N HIS A 221 -5.19 -3.37 -4.95
CA HIS A 221 -4.42 -3.30 -6.20
C HIS A 221 -5.30 -2.94 -7.39
N TYR A 222 -6.45 -3.59 -7.56
CA TYR A 222 -7.42 -3.26 -8.61
C TYR A 222 -7.68 -1.76 -8.67
N TYR A 223 -8.09 -1.16 -7.54
CA TYR A 223 -8.43 0.26 -7.50
C TYR A 223 -7.21 1.14 -7.79
N ASN A 224 -6.07 0.87 -7.14
CA ASN A 224 -4.89 1.71 -7.29
C ASN A 224 -4.24 1.61 -8.68
N ILE A 225 -4.32 0.47 -9.37
CA ILE A 225 -3.85 0.32 -10.75
C ILE A 225 -4.63 1.25 -11.67
N TYR A 226 -5.97 1.15 -11.68
CA TYR A 226 -6.80 2.01 -12.53
C TYR A 226 -6.72 3.48 -12.12
N PHE A 227 -6.78 3.78 -10.82
CA PHE A 227 -6.68 5.16 -10.32
C PHE A 227 -5.35 5.81 -10.72
N SER A 228 -4.24 5.10 -10.58
CA SER A 228 -2.92 5.63 -10.93
C SER A 228 -2.78 5.86 -12.42
N HIS A 229 -3.29 4.94 -13.25
CA HIS A 229 -3.26 5.06 -14.70
C HIS A 229 -4.07 6.28 -15.19
N THR A 230 -5.32 6.40 -14.75
CA THR A 230 -6.22 7.48 -15.16
C THR A 230 -5.74 8.87 -14.69
N THR A 231 -5.08 8.95 -13.54
CA THR A 231 -4.60 10.24 -13.00
C THR A 231 -3.16 10.54 -13.45
N GLY A 232 -2.17 10.01 -12.73
CA GLY A 232 -0.76 10.28 -13.01
C GLY A 232 -0.24 9.64 -14.29
N GLY A 233 -0.73 8.44 -14.62
CA GLY A 233 -0.32 7.69 -15.81
C GLY A 233 -0.67 8.40 -17.11
N LEU A 234 -1.82 9.09 -17.16
CA LEU A 234 -2.23 9.89 -18.32
C LEU A 234 -1.26 11.04 -18.59
N ALA A 235 -0.81 11.75 -17.55
CA ALA A 235 0.15 12.85 -17.69
C ALA A 235 1.51 12.34 -18.18
N ILE A 236 2.00 11.24 -17.60
CA ILE A 236 3.24 10.59 -18.04
C ILE A 236 3.12 10.13 -19.50
N GLY A 237 2.02 9.44 -19.83
CA GLY A 237 1.74 8.93 -21.16
C GLY A 237 1.71 10.00 -22.24
N LYS A 238 1.00 11.12 -21.99
CA LYS A 238 0.98 12.27 -22.91
C LYS A 238 2.39 12.81 -23.14
N LYS A 239 3.15 13.07 -22.07
CA LYS A 239 4.53 13.57 -22.18
C LYS A 239 5.43 12.60 -22.94
N THR A 240 5.28 11.28 -22.74
CA THR A 240 6.01 10.27 -23.52
C THR A 240 5.64 10.34 -24.99
N CYS A 241 4.34 10.34 -25.31
CA CYS A 241 3.87 10.40 -26.70
C CYS A 241 4.32 11.68 -27.40
N ASP A 242 4.34 12.82 -26.71
CA ASP A 242 4.85 14.08 -27.25
C ASP A 242 6.34 13.99 -27.61
N LYS A 243 7.14 13.31 -26.77
CA LYS A 243 8.59 13.19 -26.97
C LYS A 243 8.99 12.17 -28.03
N ILE A 244 8.33 11.01 -28.11
CA ILE A 244 8.79 9.88 -28.95
C ILE A 244 7.77 9.42 -30.00
N LEU A 245 6.55 9.95 -30.00
CA LEU A 245 5.49 9.59 -30.96
C LEU A 245 4.89 10.81 -31.68
N GLU A 246 5.61 11.93 -31.74
CA GLU A 246 5.17 13.15 -32.42
C GLU A 246 3.79 13.65 -31.94
N GLY A 247 3.49 13.45 -30.65
CA GLY A 247 2.21 13.83 -30.04
C GLY A 247 1.04 12.88 -30.34
N ARG A 248 1.28 11.75 -31.01
CA ARG A 248 0.26 10.72 -31.22
C ARG A 248 -0.12 10.06 -29.89
N LEU A 249 -1.30 10.39 -29.38
CA LEU A 249 -1.83 9.74 -28.19
C LEU A 249 -2.32 8.31 -28.51
N LEU A 250 -1.77 7.35 -27.77
CA LEU A 250 -2.13 5.93 -27.83
C LEU A 250 -3.56 5.65 -27.32
N GLU A 251 -4.14 4.53 -27.76
CA GLU A 251 -5.46 4.05 -27.34
C GLU A 251 -5.50 3.73 -25.83
N PHE A 252 -4.37 3.31 -25.25
CA PHE A 252 -4.21 3.05 -23.82
C PHE A 252 -4.66 4.23 -22.93
N TYR A 253 -4.57 5.45 -23.45
CA TYR A 253 -4.90 6.71 -22.77
C TYR A 253 -6.24 7.31 -23.22
N LYS A 254 -7.06 6.57 -23.96
CA LYS A 254 -8.38 6.99 -24.43
C LYS A 254 -9.47 6.12 -23.82
N TRP A 255 -10.60 6.73 -23.47
CA TRP A 255 -11.77 6.03 -22.93
C TRP A 255 -13.01 6.38 -23.74
N ASP A 256 -13.93 5.42 -23.84
CA ASP A 256 -15.24 5.61 -24.47
C ASP A 256 -16.18 6.49 -23.63
N SER A 257 -15.86 6.67 -22.36
CA SER A 257 -16.64 7.44 -21.39
C SER A 257 -15.71 8.17 -20.43
N ASP A 258 -16.24 9.16 -19.71
CA ASP A 258 -15.46 9.95 -18.75
C ASP A 258 -14.84 9.04 -17.67
N PRO A 259 -13.50 8.91 -17.61
CA PRO A 259 -12.85 8.00 -16.69
C PRO A 259 -12.99 8.44 -15.22
N GLU A 260 -13.31 9.72 -14.93
CA GLU A 260 -13.61 10.16 -13.57
C GLU A 260 -14.92 9.54 -13.06
N ILE A 261 -15.92 9.43 -13.94
CA ILE A 261 -17.20 8.77 -13.62
C ILE A 261 -16.96 7.27 -13.37
N LEU A 262 -16.15 6.61 -14.21
CA LEU A 262 -15.82 5.19 -14.06
C LEU A 262 -15.06 4.92 -12.74
N LEU A 263 -14.10 5.78 -12.39
CA LEU A 263 -13.39 5.69 -11.11
C LEU A 263 -14.29 5.97 -9.91
N LYS A 264 -15.24 6.90 -10.04
CA LYS A 264 -16.23 7.16 -8.98
C LYS A 264 -17.09 5.94 -8.72
N ASP A 265 -17.58 5.27 -9.76
CA ASP A 265 -18.34 4.02 -9.62
C ASP A 265 -17.51 2.91 -8.95
N ALA A 266 -16.25 2.71 -9.38
CA ALA A 266 -15.34 1.76 -8.75
C ALA A 266 -15.11 2.06 -7.25
N ARG A 267 -14.99 3.35 -6.91
CA ARG A 267 -14.85 3.83 -5.52
C ARG A 267 -16.07 3.51 -4.67
N GLU A 268 -17.26 3.79 -5.19
CA GLU A 268 -18.53 3.55 -4.49
C GLU A 268 -18.73 2.05 -4.24
N LYS A 269 -18.50 1.20 -5.25
CA LYS A 269 -18.55 -0.26 -5.12
C LYS A 269 -17.56 -0.79 -4.07
N LEU A 270 -16.33 -0.28 -4.08
CA LEU A 270 -15.32 -0.67 -3.09
C LEU A 270 -15.72 -0.25 -1.67
N ASN A 271 -16.25 0.96 -1.52
CA ASN A 271 -16.73 1.46 -0.24
C ASN A 271 -17.90 0.63 0.29
N GLU A 272 -18.88 0.28 -0.56
CA GLU A 272 -19.99 -0.60 -0.17
C GLU A 272 -19.51 -1.98 0.30
N LEU A 273 -18.60 -2.62 -0.44
CA LEU A 273 -18.01 -3.89 -0.02
C LEU A 273 -17.26 -3.77 1.32
N SER A 274 -16.54 -2.67 1.52
CA SER A 274 -15.73 -2.46 2.72
C SER A 274 -16.54 -2.25 4.00
N LYS A 275 -17.84 -1.92 3.91
CA LYS A 275 -18.73 -1.84 5.08
C LYS A 275 -18.84 -3.18 5.82
N HIS A 276 -18.59 -4.29 5.12
CA HIS A 276 -18.63 -5.63 5.67
C HIS A 276 -17.25 -6.18 6.05
N TRP A 277 -16.19 -5.41 5.84
CA TRP A 277 -14.83 -5.82 6.19
C TRP A 277 -14.55 -5.62 7.67
N SER A 278 -13.81 -6.56 8.26
CA SER A 278 -13.23 -6.32 9.59
C SER A 278 -12.18 -5.21 9.52
N ARG A 279 -11.83 -4.61 10.67
CA ARG A 279 -10.71 -3.65 10.70
C ARG A 279 -9.39 -4.28 10.22
N LYS A 280 -9.20 -5.58 10.47
CA LYS A 280 -8.03 -6.33 9.97
C LYS A 280 -8.01 -6.36 8.44
N ASP A 281 -9.15 -6.60 7.82
CA ASP A 281 -9.29 -6.64 6.36
C ASP A 281 -9.10 -5.27 5.72
N ARG A 282 -9.65 -4.20 6.33
CA ARG A 282 -9.36 -2.82 5.92
C ARG A 282 -7.86 -2.53 6.00
N ASN A 283 -7.23 -2.82 7.13
CA ASN A 283 -5.79 -2.59 7.31
C ASN A 283 -4.96 -3.38 6.28
N LEU A 284 -5.38 -4.60 5.91
CA LEU A 284 -4.72 -5.37 4.86
C LEU A 284 -4.85 -4.67 3.49
N CYS A 285 -6.04 -4.20 3.13
CA CYS A 285 -6.25 -3.40 1.92
C CYS A 285 -5.33 -2.15 1.91
N LEU A 286 -5.24 -1.42 3.02
CA LEU A 286 -4.39 -0.23 3.11
C LEU A 286 -2.89 -0.54 2.98
N LYS A 287 -2.42 -1.66 3.56
CA LYS A 287 -1.02 -2.10 3.44
C LYS A 287 -0.65 -2.43 1.99
N GLU A 288 -1.57 -3.04 1.24
CA GLU A 288 -1.34 -3.39 -0.17
C GLU A 288 -1.27 -2.17 -1.09
N ALA A 289 -1.90 -1.03 -0.72
CA ALA A 289 -1.83 0.19 -1.53
C ALA A 289 -0.37 0.64 -1.75
N ALA A 290 0.47 0.58 -0.70
CA ALA A 290 1.88 0.93 -0.81
C ALA A 290 2.66 -0.01 -1.75
N LYS A 291 2.41 -1.32 -1.65
CA LYS A 291 3.02 -2.33 -2.53
C LYS A 291 2.60 -2.13 -3.98
N CYS A 292 1.35 -1.79 -4.22
CA CYS A 292 0.85 -1.45 -5.56
C CYS A 292 1.69 -0.36 -6.21
N PHE A 293 1.97 0.75 -5.50
CA PHE A 293 2.82 1.83 -6.01
C PHE A 293 4.27 1.40 -6.24
N GLN A 294 4.81 0.50 -5.40
CA GLN A 294 6.16 -0.04 -5.60
C GLN A 294 6.27 -0.86 -6.89
N TYR A 295 5.32 -1.77 -7.14
CA TYR A 295 5.29 -2.58 -8.36
C TYR A 295 5.08 -1.72 -9.61
N MET A 296 4.06 -0.85 -9.61
CA MET A 296 3.80 0.06 -10.73
C MET A 296 4.99 0.99 -10.98
N GLY A 297 5.63 1.49 -9.92
CA GLY A 297 6.80 2.34 -10.03
C GLY A 297 7.99 1.65 -10.70
N ARG A 298 8.17 0.34 -10.53
CA ARG A 298 9.20 -0.43 -11.26
C ARG A 298 8.88 -0.53 -12.74
N ILE A 299 7.61 -0.81 -13.09
CA ILE A 299 7.16 -0.89 -14.49
C ILE A 299 7.26 0.47 -15.17
N VAL A 300 6.85 1.56 -14.52
CA VAL A 300 6.94 2.93 -15.08
C VAL A 300 8.39 3.35 -15.36
N ARG A 301 9.37 2.86 -14.60
CA ARG A 301 10.79 3.15 -14.87
C ARG A 301 11.30 2.53 -16.18
N LEU A 302 10.63 1.51 -16.72
CA LEU A 302 10.97 0.96 -18.03
C LEU A 302 10.89 2.02 -19.13
N ILE A 303 10.02 3.03 -18.98
CA ILE A 303 9.85 4.11 -19.97
C ILE A 303 11.18 4.81 -20.32
N VAL A 304 12.10 4.92 -19.36
CA VAL A 304 13.40 5.58 -19.53
C VAL A 304 14.58 4.60 -19.53
N SER A 305 14.31 3.30 -19.55
CA SER A 305 15.35 2.27 -19.63
C SER A 305 15.91 2.16 -21.04
#